data_AF-A0A849EIN0-F1
#
_entry.id   AF-A0A849EIN0-F1
#
_cell.length_a   1.000
_cell.length_b   1.000
_cell.length_c   1.000
_cell.angle_alpha   90.00
_cell.angle_beta   90.00
_cell.angle_gamma   90.00
#
_symmetry.space_group_name_H-M   'P 1'
#
loop_
_entity.id
_entity.type
_entity.pdbx_description
1 polymer ?
#
loop_
_entity_poly.entity_id
_entity_poly.type
_entity_poly.pdbx_seq_one_letter_code
_entity_poly.pdbx_strand_id
1 'polypeptide(L)'
;GNALPMNEIPLGTIISCIELRPGQGAVMARSAGTFAQLMAKEGKFVTIKLPSGETRMVLGNCLATVGAVSNSDHQLIVSGKAGRSRWLGRRPRTRPVAMNPVDHPMGGGEGRASGGHPRSKNGIPAKGYRTRSKTKDTNRYIIERRKK
;
A
#
# COMPACT_ATOMS: atom_id res chain seq x y z
N GLY A 1 2.40 -21.77 6.15
CA GLY A 1 1.40 -22.44 5.32
C GLY A 1 2.07 -22.99 4.08
N ASN A 2 1.36 -23.82 3.30
CA ASN A 2 1.87 -24.36 2.03
C ASN A 2 1.86 -23.28 0.95
N ALA A 3 2.87 -23.30 0.07
CA ALA A 3 2.96 -22.42 -1.08
C ALA A 3 2.63 -23.22 -2.35
N LEU A 4 1.68 -22.73 -3.14
CA LEU A 4 1.15 -23.40 -4.32
C LEU A 4 1.01 -22.38 -5.46
N PRO A 5 1.07 -22.81 -6.73
CA PRO A 5 0.65 -21.97 -7.85
C PRO A 5 -0.81 -21.55 -7.67
N MET A 6 -1.15 -20.30 -7.98
CA MET A 6 -2.53 -19.80 -7.80
C MET A 6 -3.58 -20.60 -8.57
N ASN A 7 -3.18 -21.24 -9.68
CA ASN A 7 -4.07 -22.14 -10.43
C ASN A 7 -4.54 -23.35 -9.62
N GLU A 8 -3.76 -23.83 -8.67
CA GLU A 8 -4.09 -25.00 -7.84
C GLU A 8 -4.86 -24.63 -6.56
N ILE A 9 -4.74 -23.37 -6.11
CA ILE A 9 -5.39 -22.91 -4.88
C ILE A 9 -6.91 -22.75 -5.09
N PRO A 10 -7.79 -23.32 -4.26
CA PRO A 10 -9.25 -23.17 -4.42
C PRO A 10 -9.72 -21.71 -4.46
N LEU A 11 -10.81 -21.45 -5.20
CA LEU A 11 -11.44 -20.14 -5.24
C LEU A 11 -11.91 -19.71 -3.83
N GLY A 12 -11.83 -18.42 -3.53
CA GLY A 12 -12.24 -17.85 -2.24
C GLY A 12 -11.19 -17.96 -1.13
N THR A 13 -10.13 -18.75 -1.34
CA THR A 13 -9.06 -18.96 -0.34
C THR A 13 -8.34 -17.65 0.00
N ILE A 14 -8.02 -17.51 1.29
CA ILE A 14 -7.18 -16.43 1.81
C ILE A 14 -5.72 -16.78 1.56
N ILE A 15 -4.99 -15.88 0.91
CA ILE A 15 -3.61 -16.08 0.49
C ILE A 15 -2.71 -14.90 0.90
N SER A 16 -1.43 -15.17 1.08
CA SER A 16 -0.38 -14.20 1.42
C SER A 16 0.92 -14.51 0.68
N CYS A 17 1.94 -13.65 0.82
CA CYS A 17 3.26 -13.84 0.20
C CYS A 17 3.18 -14.15 -1.31
N ILE A 18 2.49 -13.27 -2.03
CA ILE A 18 2.11 -13.48 -3.42
C ILE A 18 3.20 -12.96 -4.37
N GLU A 19 3.56 -13.75 -5.37
CA GLU A 19 4.41 -13.30 -6.48
C GLU A 19 3.66 -12.37 -7.43
N LEU A 20 4.36 -11.37 -7.99
CA LEU A 20 3.81 -10.53 -9.07
C LEU A 20 4.14 -11.10 -10.46
N ARG A 21 5.27 -11.79 -10.57
CA ARG A 21 5.75 -12.48 -11.76
C ARG A 21 6.27 -13.86 -11.34
N PRO A 22 6.05 -14.91 -12.14
CA PRO A 22 6.53 -16.25 -11.79
C PRO A 22 8.04 -16.26 -11.53
N GLY A 23 8.46 -16.81 -10.39
CA GLY A 23 9.88 -16.96 -10.03
C GLY A 23 10.56 -15.68 -9.54
N GLN A 24 9.84 -14.57 -9.40
CA GLN A 24 10.37 -13.33 -8.83
C GLN A 24 10.45 -13.39 -7.29
N GLY A 25 9.71 -14.32 -6.67
CA GLY A 25 9.51 -14.36 -5.23
C GLY A 25 8.37 -13.45 -4.75
N ALA A 26 8.06 -13.57 -3.46
CA ALA A 26 6.91 -12.91 -2.86
C ALA A 26 7.06 -11.38 -2.80
N VAL A 27 6.10 -10.66 -3.38
CA VAL A 27 6.06 -9.19 -3.44
C VAL A 27 4.84 -8.62 -2.70
N MET A 28 3.68 -9.26 -2.82
CA MET A 28 2.40 -8.75 -2.34
C MET A 28 1.93 -9.46 -1.06
N ALA A 29 1.16 -8.74 -0.22
CA ALA A 29 0.60 -9.24 1.05
C ALA A 29 1.64 -9.89 1.99
N ARG A 30 2.64 -9.10 2.41
CA ARG A 30 3.76 -9.54 3.28
C ARG A 30 3.81 -8.88 4.66
N SER A 31 3.01 -7.84 4.86
CA SER A 31 2.99 -7.12 6.13
C SER A 31 2.19 -7.89 7.17
N ALA A 32 2.49 -7.65 8.46
CA ALA A 32 1.76 -8.23 9.59
C ALA A 32 0.24 -8.11 9.40
N GLY A 33 -0.48 -9.22 9.59
CA GLY A 33 -1.93 -9.30 9.43
C GLY A 33 -2.49 -9.15 8.01
N THR A 34 -1.66 -8.94 6.99
CA THR A 34 -2.15 -8.75 5.62
C THR A 34 -2.49 -10.06 4.93
N PHE A 35 -3.51 -10.01 4.07
CA PHE A 35 -3.91 -11.11 3.21
C PHE A 35 -4.57 -10.57 1.94
N ALA A 36 -4.65 -11.42 0.92
CA ALA A 36 -5.45 -11.21 -0.27
C ALA A 36 -6.43 -12.38 -0.42
N GLN A 37 -7.44 -12.18 -1.25
CA GLN A 37 -8.43 -13.22 -1.55
C GLN A 37 -8.41 -13.57 -3.04
N LEU A 38 -8.45 -14.87 -3.34
CA LEU A 38 -8.55 -15.36 -4.71
C LEU A 38 -10.01 -15.32 -5.17
N MET A 39 -10.33 -14.48 -6.16
CA MET A 39 -11.71 -14.18 -6.56
C MET A 39 -12.18 -14.99 -7.76
N ALA A 40 -11.36 -15.05 -8.82
CA ALA A 40 -11.70 -15.72 -10.08
C ALA A 40 -10.45 -16.27 -10.75
N LYS A 41 -10.61 -17.30 -11.59
CA LYS A 41 -9.54 -17.87 -12.42
C LYS A 41 -10.02 -17.87 -13.86
N GLU A 42 -9.32 -17.15 -14.72
CA GLU A 42 -9.70 -16.96 -16.13
C GLU A 42 -8.48 -17.14 -17.04
N GLY A 43 -8.47 -18.24 -17.79
CA GLY A 43 -7.39 -18.58 -18.71
C GLY A 43 -6.03 -18.60 -18.02
N LYS A 44 -5.13 -17.68 -18.42
CA LYS A 44 -3.77 -17.57 -17.87
C LYS A 44 -3.68 -16.71 -16.60
N PHE A 45 -4.75 -16.01 -16.24
CA PHE A 45 -4.75 -15.03 -15.16
C PHE A 45 -5.68 -15.46 -14.02
N VAL A 46 -5.34 -15.00 -12.83
CA VAL A 46 -6.11 -15.14 -11.61
C VAL A 46 -6.40 -13.76 -11.07
N THR A 47 -7.66 -13.50 -10.78
CA THR A 47 -8.12 -12.25 -10.19
C THR A 47 -8.02 -12.35 -8.69
N ILE A 48 -7.26 -11.44 -8.09
CA ILE A 48 -7.07 -11.34 -6.65
C ILE A 48 -7.56 -10.00 -6.13
N LYS A 49 -8.13 -10.01 -4.92
CA LYS A 49 -8.46 -8.82 -4.15
C LYS A 49 -7.35 -8.56 -3.15
N LEU A 50 -6.61 -7.47 -3.35
CA LEU A 50 -5.44 -7.11 -2.55
C LEU A 50 -5.84 -6.54 -1.17
N PRO A 51 -4.94 -6.51 -0.18
CA PRO A 51 -5.21 -5.91 1.14
C PRO A 51 -5.60 -4.42 1.06
N SER A 52 -5.25 -3.75 -0.03
CA SER A 52 -5.64 -2.35 -0.27
C SER A 52 -7.09 -2.18 -0.73
N GLY A 53 -7.80 -3.27 -1.04
CA GLY A 53 -9.11 -3.26 -1.69
C GLY A 53 -9.05 -3.13 -3.21
N GLU A 54 -7.86 -3.05 -3.83
CA GLU A 54 -7.68 -3.11 -5.28
C GLU A 54 -7.93 -4.53 -5.81
N THR A 55 -8.69 -4.66 -6.90
CA THR A 55 -8.91 -5.91 -7.62
C THR A 55 -8.00 -5.97 -8.85
N ARG A 56 -7.14 -6.99 -8.93
CA ARG A 56 -6.07 -7.09 -9.92
C ARG A 56 -5.92 -8.49 -10.47
N MET A 57 -5.57 -8.59 -11.75
CA MET A 57 -5.17 -9.83 -12.44
C MET A 57 -3.67 -10.10 -12.25
N VAL A 58 -3.33 -11.35 -11.93
CA VAL A 58 -1.96 -11.86 -11.79
C VAL A 58 -1.85 -13.17 -12.58
N LEU A 59 -0.66 -13.54 -13.06
CA LEU A 59 -0.49 -14.81 -13.76
C LEU A 59 -0.79 -15.98 -12.82
N GLY A 60 -1.54 -16.99 -13.30
CA GLY A 60 -1.93 -18.15 -12.49
C GLY A 60 -0.77 -19.05 -12.06
N ASN A 61 0.36 -18.95 -12.76
CA ASN A 61 1.60 -19.66 -12.42
C ASN A 61 2.40 -18.98 -11.28
N CYS A 62 1.98 -17.80 -10.82
CA CYS A 62 2.59 -17.16 -9.65
C CYS A 62 2.31 -17.98 -8.39
N LEU A 63 3.32 -18.09 -7.52
CA LEU A 63 3.16 -18.74 -6.23
C LEU A 63 2.45 -17.81 -5.22
N ALA A 64 1.64 -18.43 -4.36
CA ALA A 64 1.07 -17.80 -3.18
C ALA A 64 1.04 -18.79 -2.01
N THR A 65 1.17 -18.26 -0.80
CA THR A 65 1.07 -19.07 0.42
C THR A 65 -0.36 -19.03 0.94
N VAL A 66 -0.91 -20.18 1.31
CA VAL A 66 -2.25 -20.27 1.91
C VAL A 66 -2.22 -19.73 3.35
N GLY A 67 -3.17 -18.87 3.67
CA GLY A 67 -3.32 -18.21 4.98
C GLY A 67 -2.92 -16.74 4.98
N ALA A 68 -3.26 -16.05 6.07
CA ALA A 68 -2.88 -14.66 6.33
C ALA A 68 -1.48 -14.57 6.97
N VAL A 69 -0.82 -13.42 6.84
CA VAL A 69 0.44 -13.15 7.55
C VAL A 69 0.16 -13.04 9.05
N SER A 70 1.07 -13.56 9.87
CA SER A 70 0.99 -13.52 11.34
C SER A 70 0.96 -12.10 11.92
N ASN A 71 0.73 -12.00 13.23
CA ASN A 71 0.74 -10.76 14.00
C ASN A 71 -0.32 -9.74 13.52
N SER A 72 -1.58 -10.17 13.43
CA SER A 72 -2.72 -9.28 13.13
C SER A 72 -2.85 -8.12 14.12
N ASP A 73 -2.42 -8.33 15.36
CA ASP A 73 -2.57 -7.39 16.46
C ASP A 73 -1.53 -6.25 16.41
N HIS A 74 -0.62 -6.26 15.42
CA HIS A 74 0.36 -5.21 15.25
C HIS A 74 -0.28 -3.80 15.18
N GLN A 75 -1.50 -3.70 14.64
CA GLN A 75 -2.24 -2.43 14.57
C GLN A 75 -2.72 -1.91 15.93
N LEU A 76 -2.83 -2.77 16.95
CA LEU A 76 -3.31 -2.42 18.29
C LEU A 76 -2.19 -1.82 19.17
N ILE A 77 -0.94 -1.84 18.69
CA ILE A 77 0.21 -1.38 19.45
C ILE A 77 0.21 0.15 19.59
N VAL A 78 0.11 0.64 20.82
CA VAL A 78 0.23 2.07 21.16
C VAL A 78 1.66 2.41 21.57
N SER A 79 2.24 3.46 20.99
CA SER A 79 3.64 3.81 21.28
C SER A 79 3.86 4.44 22.66
N GLY A 80 2.87 5.15 23.21
CA GLY A 80 2.86 5.72 24.57
C GLY A 80 3.84 6.86 24.85
N LYS A 81 4.97 6.95 24.14
CA LYS A 81 5.98 8.00 24.30
C LYS A 81 6.71 8.32 23.01
N ALA A 82 7.23 9.55 22.90
CA ALA A 82 8.03 9.99 21.75
C ALA A 82 9.31 9.15 21.55
N GLY A 83 9.93 8.68 22.64
CA GLY A 83 11.14 7.86 22.60
C GLY A 83 10.99 6.54 21.83
N ARG A 84 9.80 5.91 21.86
CA ARG A 84 9.58 4.66 21.12
C ARG A 84 9.69 4.85 19.61
N SER A 85 9.22 5.98 19.08
CA SER A 85 9.39 6.34 17.67
C SER A 85 10.87 6.47 17.28
N ARG A 86 11.71 6.98 18.21
CA ARG A 86 13.16 7.10 18.00
C ARG A 86 13.84 5.73 17.96
N TRP A 87 13.43 4.78 18.80
CA TRP A 87 13.93 3.40 18.77
C TRP A 87 13.64 2.70 17.44
N LEU A 88 12.52 3.03 16.80
CA LEU A 88 12.18 2.57 15.45
C LEU A 88 12.93 3.33 14.33
N GLY A 89 13.91 4.17 14.67
CA GLY A 89 14.70 4.96 13.71
C GLY A 89 13.97 6.16 13.10
N ARG A 90 12.75 6.50 13.57
CA ARG A 90 11.97 7.62 13.02
C ARG A 90 12.33 8.92 13.73
N ARG A 91 12.74 9.93 12.96
CA ARG A 91 13.05 11.30 13.44
C ARG A 91 11.77 12.16 13.53
N PRO A 92 11.74 13.18 14.40
CA PRO A 92 10.63 14.13 14.44
C PRO A 92 10.45 14.82 13.08
N ARG A 93 9.20 14.98 12.65
CA ARG A 93 8.86 15.66 11.39
C ARG A 93 8.19 17.00 11.70
N THR A 94 8.85 18.10 11.32
CA THR A 94 8.31 19.45 11.46
C THR A 94 7.13 19.66 10.51
N ARG A 95 6.07 20.32 11.01
CA ARG A 95 4.91 20.68 10.19
C ARG A 95 5.28 21.81 9.22
N PRO A 96 4.87 21.74 7.94
CA PRO A 96 5.18 22.79 6.96
C PRO A 96 4.70 24.20 7.35
N VAL A 97 3.59 24.29 8.06
CA VAL A 97 2.99 25.56 8.52
C VAL A 97 3.86 26.27 9.57
N ALA A 98 4.79 25.55 10.21
CA ALA A 98 5.74 26.11 11.17
C ALA A 98 7.10 26.47 10.53
N MET A 99 7.17 26.49 9.19
CA MET A 99 8.40 26.80 8.44
C MET A 99 8.31 28.20 7.81
N ASN A 100 9.42 28.70 7.30
CA ASN A 100 9.46 29.95 6.54
C ASN A 100 9.02 29.73 5.08
N PRO A 101 8.61 30.79 4.35
CA PRO A 101 8.22 30.69 2.93
C PRO A 101 9.29 30.08 2.02
N VAL A 102 10.57 30.28 2.35
CA VAL A 102 11.71 29.72 1.60
C VAL A 102 11.79 28.19 1.71
N ASP A 103 11.34 27.62 2.82
CA ASP A 103 11.46 26.18 3.09
C ASP A 103 10.30 25.39 2.50
N HIS A 104 9.10 25.98 2.51
CA HIS A 104 7.89 25.29 2.10
C HIS A 104 6.82 26.26 1.53
N PRO A 105 6.09 25.87 0.47
CA PRO A 105 4.94 26.62 -0.08
C PRO A 105 3.75 26.86 0.87
N MET A 106 3.86 26.45 2.13
CA MET A 106 2.83 26.60 3.16
C MET A 106 3.40 27.31 4.41
N GLY A 107 4.65 27.77 4.35
CA GLY A 107 5.33 28.48 5.42
C GLY A 107 5.08 29.98 5.39
N GLY A 108 5.37 30.62 6.52
CA GLY A 108 5.20 32.05 6.74
C GLY A 108 3.76 32.50 7.08
N GLY A 109 3.58 33.82 7.04
CA GLY A 109 2.41 34.51 7.57
C GLY A 109 2.68 35.06 8.99
N GLU A 110 2.09 36.22 9.29
CA GLU A 110 2.12 36.80 10.63
C GLU A 110 1.30 35.93 11.60
N GLY A 111 1.91 35.57 12.74
CA GLY A 111 1.29 34.66 13.71
C GLY A 111 1.01 33.27 13.13
N ARG A 112 -0.13 32.66 13.51
CA ARG A 112 -0.50 31.31 13.07
C ARG A 112 -1.31 31.38 11.77
N ALA A 113 -0.72 30.93 10.66
CA ALA A 113 -1.38 30.83 9.37
C ALA A 113 -1.84 29.38 9.03
N SER A 114 -2.71 29.24 8.03
CA SER A 114 -3.21 27.94 7.54
C SER A 114 -2.32 27.32 6.44
N GLY A 115 -1.65 28.16 5.63
CA GLY A 115 -0.85 27.72 4.47
C GLY A 115 -1.66 27.47 3.19
N GLY A 116 -2.96 27.77 3.19
CA GLY A 116 -3.84 27.70 2.01
C GLY A 116 -4.10 26.28 1.53
N HIS A 117 -4.08 26.07 0.21
CA HIS A 117 -4.24 24.73 -0.38
C HIS A 117 -3.06 23.82 0.02
N PRO A 118 -3.31 22.64 0.63
CA PRO A 118 -2.24 21.76 1.06
C PRO A 118 -1.39 21.26 -0.11
N ARG A 119 -0.10 21.56 -0.07
CA ARG A 119 0.89 21.22 -1.11
C ARG A 119 2.06 20.45 -0.53
N SER A 120 2.76 19.70 -1.38
CA SER A 120 4.09 19.17 -1.08
C SER A 120 5.13 20.29 -1.16
N LYS A 121 6.38 19.99 -0.79
CA LYS A 121 7.50 20.93 -0.91
C LYS A 121 7.65 21.49 -2.34
N ASN A 122 7.34 20.67 -3.34
CA ASN A 122 7.46 21.03 -4.76
C ASN A 122 6.15 21.61 -5.32
N GLY A 123 5.21 22.04 -4.46
CA GLY A 123 3.94 22.64 -4.89
C GLY A 123 2.87 21.65 -5.36
N ILE A 124 3.14 20.34 -5.38
CA ILE A 124 2.17 19.32 -5.82
C ILE A 124 1.00 19.26 -4.82
N PRO A 125 -0.27 19.33 -5.26
CA PRO A 125 -1.41 19.27 -4.34
C PRO A 125 -1.42 17.95 -3.54
N ALA A 126 -1.57 18.04 -2.22
CA ALA A 126 -1.51 16.89 -1.31
C ALA A 126 -2.89 16.27 -1.00
N LYS A 127 -3.97 16.89 -1.50
CA LYS A 127 -5.35 16.40 -1.36
C LYS A 127 -5.93 16.06 -2.73
N GLY A 128 -6.41 14.83 -2.92
CA GLY A 128 -7.14 14.38 -4.11
C GLY A 128 -6.31 14.19 -5.40
N TYR A 129 -5.11 14.76 -5.51
CA TYR A 129 -4.29 14.65 -6.70
C TYR A 129 -3.83 13.21 -6.96
N ARG A 130 -4.18 12.67 -8.13
CA ARG A 130 -3.80 11.31 -8.54
C ARG A 130 -2.40 11.33 -9.14
N THR A 131 -1.45 10.68 -8.45
CA THR A 131 -0.03 10.65 -8.87
C THR A 131 0.34 9.49 -9.79
N ARG A 132 -0.55 8.51 -9.99
CA ARG A 132 -0.29 7.38 -10.88
C ARG A 132 -0.40 7.82 -12.34
N SER A 133 0.62 7.50 -13.15
CA SER A 133 0.60 7.73 -14.60
C SER A 133 -0.60 7.05 -15.28
N LYS A 134 -1.25 7.80 -16.18
CA LYS A 134 -2.40 7.33 -16.98
C LYS A 134 -1.99 6.31 -18.06
N THR A 135 -0.74 6.35 -18.51
CA THR A 135 -0.23 5.52 -19.63
C THR A 135 0.54 4.29 -19.17
N LYS A 136 0.57 4.00 -17.86
CA LYS A 136 1.33 2.87 -17.33
C LYS A 136 0.77 1.55 -17.88
N ASP A 137 1.63 0.73 -18.47
CA ASP A 137 1.35 -0.60 -19.02
C ASP A 137 0.53 -1.50 -18.08
N THR A 138 0.88 -1.49 -16.79
CA THR A 138 0.20 -2.27 -15.73
C THR A 138 -1.26 -1.86 -15.50
N ASN A 139 -1.75 -0.78 -16.10
CA ASN A 139 -3.15 -0.37 -16.00
C ASN A 139 -4.08 -1.47 -16.55
N ARG A 140 -3.65 -2.23 -17.56
CA ARG A 140 -4.44 -3.32 -18.16
C ARG A 140 -4.78 -4.47 -17.21
N TYR A 141 -4.00 -4.64 -16.14
CA TYR A 141 -4.18 -5.73 -15.18
C TYR A 141 -5.03 -5.35 -13.97
N ILE A 142 -5.50 -4.11 -13.89
CA ILE A 142 -6.27 -3.63 -12.73
C ILE A 142 -7.71 -3.48 -13.16
N ILE A 143 -8.55 -4.32 -12.55
CA ILE A 143 -9.99 -4.34 -12.79
C ILE A 143 -10.64 -3.20 -12.03
N GLU A 144 -10.28 -3.06 -10.74
CA GLU A 144 -10.87 -2.05 -9.87
C GLU A 144 -9.79 -1.40 -9.02
N ARG A 145 -9.76 -0.06 -8.97
CA ARG A 145 -8.87 0.67 -8.07
C ARG A 145 -9.38 0.57 -6.65
N ARG A 146 -8.46 0.59 -5.68
CA ARG A 146 -8.83 0.62 -4.25
C ARG A 146 -9.95 1.63 -3.97
N LYS A 147 -11.04 1.14 -3.40
CA LYS A 147 -12.07 1.97 -2.77
C LYS A 147 -11.61 2.24 -1.34
N LYS A 148 -11.68 3.51 -0.93
CA LYS A 148 -11.40 3.91 0.43
C LYS A 148 -12.72 4.00 1.18
#